data_AF-A0A8T3NIX8-F1
#
_entry.id   AF-A0A8T3NIX8-F1
#
_cell.length_a   1.000
_cell.length_b   1.000
_cell.length_c   1.000
_cell.angle_alpha   90.00
_cell.angle_beta   90.00
_cell.angle_gamma   90.00
#
_symmetry.space_group_name_H-M   'P 1'
#
loop_
_entity.id
_entity.type
_entity.pdbx_description
1 polymer ?
#
loop_
_entity_poly.entity_id
_entity_poly.type
_entity_poly.pdbx_seq_one_letter_code
_entity_poly.pdbx_strand_id
1 'polypeptide(L)'
;GDAEAAEVRLLVDRRGSVERWHRIIGGVPLVTVQRATPGGLLAERLGPLELRFRLAAVGAALVYRQVGLVVRLGTFCLRLPWWISPRVAAREGPADGPSRTRVAVEVTAPTGGLLFSYEGNVQWGERWS
;
A
#
# COMPACT_ATOMS: atom_id res chain seq x y z
N GLY A 1 -1.26 22.30 -6.12
CA GLY A 1 -1.80 22.25 -4.76
C GLY A 1 -0.69 21.74 -3.89
N ASP A 2 -0.24 22.54 -2.93
CA ASP A 2 0.91 22.22 -2.10
C ASP A 2 0.62 20.94 -1.30
N ALA A 3 1.50 19.95 -1.44
CA ALA A 3 1.48 18.77 -0.61
C ALA A 3 2.03 19.18 0.77
N GLU A 4 1.16 19.32 1.75
CA GLU A 4 1.56 19.58 3.13
C GLU A 4 2.22 18.32 3.70
N ALA A 5 3.42 18.47 4.27
CA ALA A 5 4.13 17.37 4.90
C ALA A 5 3.39 16.96 6.18
N ALA A 6 2.82 15.77 6.19
CA ALA A 6 2.10 15.21 7.33
C ALA A 6 2.91 14.13 8.03
N GLU A 7 2.85 14.09 9.37
CA GLU A 7 3.36 12.96 10.13
C GLU A 7 2.61 11.68 9.71
N VAL A 8 3.37 10.61 9.44
CA VAL A 8 2.81 9.29 9.18
C VAL A 8 3.21 8.34 10.30
N ARG A 9 2.21 7.82 11.00
CA ARG A 9 2.40 6.71 11.95
C ARG A 9 1.92 5.43 11.31
N LEU A 10 2.75 4.39 11.39
CA LEU A 10 2.49 3.13 10.72
C LEU A 10 2.73 1.96 11.68
N LEU A 11 1.77 1.05 11.74
CA LEU A 11 1.86 -0.23 12.44
C LEU A 11 1.41 -1.34 11.50
N VAL A 12 2.17 -2.43 11.47
CA VAL A 12 1.83 -3.65 10.71
C VAL A 12 1.57 -4.79 11.69
N ASP A 13 0.34 -5.31 11.73
CA ASP A 13 0.00 -6.56 12.42
C ASP A 13 0.03 -7.69 11.38
N ARG A 14 0.98 -8.61 11.51
CA ARG A 14 1.11 -9.76 10.63
C ARG A 14 0.55 -11.02 11.29
N ARG A 15 -0.39 -11.68 10.60
CA ARG A 15 -0.96 -12.97 11.00
C ARG A 15 -0.84 -13.97 9.85
N GLY A 16 0.16 -14.84 9.95
CA GLY A 16 0.49 -15.79 8.88
C GLY A 16 0.90 -15.06 7.59
N SER A 17 0.14 -15.28 6.52
CA SER A 17 0.35 -14.68 5.19
C SER A 17 -0.45 -13.39 4.96
N VAL A 18 -1.15 -12.90 5.98
CA VAL A 18 -1.97 -11.69 5.92
C VAL A 18 -1.34 -10.62 6.81
N GLU A 19 -1.23 -9.42 6.26
CA GLU A 19 -0.75 -8.24 6.99
C GLU A 19 -1.89 -7.22 7.08
N ARG A 20 -2.10 -6.68 8.26
CA ARG A 20 -3.00 -5.56 8.49
C ARG A 20 -2.17 -4.32 8.74
N TRP A 21 -2.32 -3.35 7.87
CA TRP A 21 -1.60 -2.10 7.92
C TRP A 21 -2.49 -1.03 8.53
N HIS A 22 -2.02 -0.42 9.60
CA HIS A 22 -2.64 0.70 10.27
C HIS A 22 -1.79 1.93 10.03
N ARG A 23 -2.29 2.88 9.25
CA ARG A 23 -1.62 4.14 8.96
C ARG A 23 -2.46 5.29 9.51
N ILE A 24 -1.81 6.31 10.05
CA ILE A 24 -2.43 7.61 10.32
C ILE A 24 -1.64 8.61 9.48
N ILE A 25 -2.30 9.24 8.52
CA ILE A 25 -1.70 10.21 7.60
C ILE A 25 -2.40 11.54 7.83
N GLY A 26 -1.70 12.53 8.37
CA GLY A 26 -2.30 13.85 8.67
C GLY A 26 -3.50 13.75 9.62
N GLY A 27 -3.44 12.82 10.58
CA GLY A 27 -4.54 12.54 11.51
C GLY A 27 -5.65 11.64 10.95
N VAL A 28 -5.65 11.33 9.65
CA VAL A 28 -6.67 10.47 9.02
C VAL A 28 -6.24 9.00 9.09
N PRO A 29 -7.04 8.11 9.69
CA PRO A 29 -6.73 6.69 9.73
C PRO A 29 -6.96 6.04 8.36
N LEU A 30 -5.97 5.29 7.89
CA LEU A 30 -6.03 4.44 6.70
C LEU A 30 -5.65 3.01 7.11
N VAL A 31 -6.65 2.13 7.16
CA VAL A 31 -6.46 0.73 7.53
C VAL A 31 -6.69 -0.17 6.33
N THR A 32 -5.69 -0.95 5.98
CA THR A 32 -5.75 -1.88 4.85
C THR A 32 -5.33 -3.29 5.25
N VAL A 33 -5.72 -4.26 4.44
CA VAL A 33 -5.33 -5.67 4.59
C VAL A 33 -4.61 -6.13 3.33
N GLN A 34 -3.35 -6.49 3.49
CA GLN A 34 -2.47 -6.98 2.45
C GLN A 34 -2.38 -8.51 2.51
N ARG A 35 -2.49 -9.18 1.37
CA ARG A 35 -2.29 -10.64 1.27
C ARG A 35 -1.85 -11.05 -0.12
N ALA A 36 -1.13 -12.16 -0.22
CA ALA A 36 -0.91 -12.83 -1.49
C ALA A 36 -2.23 -13.39 -2.05
N THR A 37 -2.41 -13.34 -3.37
CA THR A 37 -3.53 -14.00 -4.06
C THR A 37 -3.05 -15.24 -4.80
N PRO A 38 -3.95 -16.19 -5.09
CA PRO A 38 -3.70 -17.18 -6.15
C PRO A 38 -3.28 -16.45 -7.43
N GLY A 39 -2.23 -16.95 -8.10
CA GLY A 39 -1.66 -16.32 -9.29
C GLY A 39 -0.53 -15.32 -9.05
N GLY A 40 0.00 -15.23 -7.83
CA GLY A 40 1.24 -14.49 -7.53
C GLY A 40 1.10 -12.97 -7.53
N LEU A 41 -0.12 -12.45 -7.37
CA LEU A 41 -0.34 -11.03 -7.15
C LEU A 41 -0.42 -10.74 -5.65
N LEU A 42 -0.14 -9.49 -5.28
CA LEU A 42 -0.41 -8.96 -3.95
C LEU A 42 -1.73 -8.19 -4.00
N ALA A 43 -2.64 -8.48 -3.09
CA ALA A 43 -3.89 -7.74 -2.93
C ALA A 43 -3.82 -6.85 -1.69
N GLU A 44 -4.06 -5.56 -1.87
CA GLU A 44 -4.24 -4.58 -0.79
C GLU A 44 -5.71 -4.17 -0.74
N ARG A 45 -6.39 -4.44 0.38
CA ARG A 45 -7.82 -4.18 0.53
C ARG A 45 -8.09 -3.02 1.49
N LEU A 46 -8.86 -2.04 1.01
CA LEU A 46 -9.45 -0.95 1.78
C LEU A 46 -10.98 -1.04 1.70
N GLY A 47 -11.61 -1.58 2.75
CA GLY A 47 -13.06 -1.82 2.74
C GLY A 47 -13.47 -2.69 1.54
N PRO A 48 -14.40 -2.23 0.68
CA PRO A 48 -14.82 -2.97 -0.52
C PRO A 48 -13.80 -2.89 -1.67
N LEU A 49 -12.82 -1.99 -1.63
CA LEU A 49 -11.84 -1.81 -2.69
C LEU A 49 -10.64 -2.73 -2.49
N GLU A 50 -10.23 -3.44 -3.54
CA GLU A 50 -9.06 -4.31 -3.56
C GLU A 50 -8.15 -3.93 -4.74
N LEU A 51 -7.03 -3.30 -4.45
CA LEU A 51 -5.96 -3.05 -5.40
C LEU A 51 -5.14 -4.31 -5.58
N ARG A 52 -4.74 -4.60 -6.81
CA ARG A 52 -3.87 -5.74 -7.14
C ARG A 52 -2.56 -5.25 -7.70
N PHE A 53 -1.47 -5.80 -7.18
CA PHE A 53 -0.11 -5.46 -7.57
C PHE A 53 0.63 -6.69 -8.06
N ARG A 54 1.44 -6.49 -9.09
CA ARG A 54 2.58 -7.36 -9.39
C ARG A 54 3.81 -6.75 -8.75
N LEU A 55 4.47 -7.51 -7.90
CA LEU A 55 5.74 -7.11 -7.30
C LEU A 55 6.88 -7.38 -8.28
N ALA A 56 7.81 -6.45 -8.37
CA ALA A 56 9.01 -6.59 -9.19
C ALA A 56 10.22 -6.12 -8.40
N ALA A 57 11.26 -6.96 -8.30
CA ALA A 57 12.56 -6.54 -7.81
C ALA A 57 13.24 -5.67 -8.89
N VAL A 58 13.58 -4.44 -8.54
CA VAL A 58 14.28 -3.48 -9.40
C VAL A 58 15.51 -2.98 -8.64
N GLY A 59 16.66 -3.56 -8.96
CA GLY A 59 17.87 -3.39 -8.15
C GLY A 59 17.65 -3.94 -6.74
N ALA A 60 17.97 -3.15 -5.72
CA ALA A 60 17.74 -3.51 -4.33
C ALA A 60 16.31 -3.21 -3.81
N ALA A 61 15.43 -2.64 -4.65
CA ALA A 61 14.10 -2.24 -4.25
C ALA A 61 13.02 -3.20 -4.76
N LEU A 62 11.94 -3.36 -3.99
CA LEU A 62 10.70 -3.95 -4.48
C LEU A 62 9.76 -2.85 -4.94
N VAL A 63 9.24 -3.00 -6.16
CA VAL A 63 8.34 -2.05 -6.80
C VAL A 63 6.96 -2.68 -6.98
N TYR A 64 5.93 -1.95 -6.58
CA TYR A 64 4.54 -2.36 -6.65
C TYR A 64 3.94 -1.83 -7.94
N ARG A 65 3.72 -2.72 -8.91
CA ARG A 65 3.07 -2.36 -10.17
C ARG A 65 1.60 -2.68 -10.08
N GLN A 66 0.75 -1.66 -9.97
CA GLN A 66 -0.70 -1.86 -9.96
C GLN A 66 -1.15 -2.46 -11.30
N VAL A 67 -1.90 -3.57 -11.23
CA VAL A 67 -2.44 -4.29 -12.39
C VAL A 67 -3.96 -4.29 -12.45
N GLY A 68 -4.63 -3.80 -11.39
CA GLY A 68 -6.07 -3.64 -11.40
C GLY A 68 -6.65 -3.18 -10.07
N LEU A 69 -7.94 -2.85 -10.13
CA LEU A 69 -8.78 -2.53 -8.99
C LEU A 69 -10.04 -3.39 -9.07
N VAL A 70 -10.46 -3.90 -7.92
CA VAL A 70 -11.65 -4.73 -7.78
C VAL A 70 -12.54 -4.15 -6.68
N VAL A 71 -13.85 -4.12 -6.92
CA VAL A 71 -14.86 -3.85 -5.89
C VAL A 71 -15.44 -5.18 -5.44
N ARG A 72 -15.39 -5.45 -4.13
CA ARG A 72 -15.95 -6.62 -3.48
C ARG A 72 -17.14 -6.22 -2.60
N LEU A 73 -18.32 -6.74 -2.91
CA LEU A 73 -19.55 -6.53 -2.16
C LEU A 73 -20.17 -7.91 -1.87
N GLY A 74 -19.93 -8.42 -0.66
CA GLY A 74 -20.31 -9.79 -0.32
C GLY A 74 -19.61 -10.82 -1.22
N THR A 75 -20.40 -11.61 -1.94
CA THR A 75 -19.90 -12.60 -2.92
C THR A 75 -19.60 -12.00 -4.29
N PHE A 76 -20.07 -10.77 -4.57
CA PHE A 76 -19.83 -10.11 -5.85
C PHE A 76 -18.44 -9.49 -5.93
N CYS A 77 -17.83 -9.59 -7.12
CA CYS A 77 -16.47 -9.16 -7.41
C CYS A 77 -16.44 -8.52 -8.79
N LEU A 78 -16.37 -7.18 -8.85
CA LEU A 78 -16.35 -6.43 -10.10
C LEU A 78 -14.95 -5.85 -10.34
N ARG A 79 -14.34 -6.18 -11.48
CA ARG A 79 -13.10 -5.54 -11.92
C ARG A 79 -13.45 -4.17 -12.48
N LEU A 80 -12.83 -3.13 -11.96
CA LEU A 80 -13.05 -1.77 -12.45
C LEU A 80 -12.14 -1.47 -13.65
N PRO A 81 -12.63 -0.70 -14.64
CA PRO A 81 -11.78 -0.14 -15.68
C PRO A 81 -10.66 0.75 -15.11
N TRP A 82 -9.53 0.80 -15.81
CA TRP A 82 -8.35 1.53 -15.34
C TRP A 82 -8.58 3.05 -15.21
N TRP A 83 -9.47 3.64 -16.03
CA TRP A 83 -9.71 5.08 -16.10
C TRP A 83 -10.54 5.65 -14.92
N ILE A 84 -11.10 4.79 -14.07
CA ILE A 84 -11.75 5.20 -12.81
C ILE A 84 -10.97 4.74 -11.57
N SER A 85 -9.84 4.06 -11.77
CA SER A 85 -9.03 3.55 -10.67
C SER A 85 -8.03 4.62 -10.23
N PRO A 86 -7.88 4.90 -8.92
CA PRO A 86 -6.67 5.59 -8.47
C PRO A 86 -5.45 4.76 -8.88
N ARG A 87 -4.34 5.46 -9.09
CA ARG A 87 -3.04 4.85 -9.38
C ARG A 87 -2.17 4.94 -8.15
N VAL A 88 -1.64 3.80 -7.74
CA VAL A 88 -0.71 3.66 -6.63
C VAL A 88 0.65 3.27 -7.18
N ALA A 89 1.65 4.12 -6.90
CA ALA A 89 3.05 3.79 -7.08
C ALA A 89 3.66 3.61 -5.69
N ALA A 90 4.12 2.40 -5.39
CA ALA A 90 4.82 2.12 -4.15
C ALA A 90 6.17 1.47 -4.43
N ARG A 91 7.16 1.87 -3.64
CA ARG A 91 8.50 1.32 -3.64
C ARG A 91 8.94 1.10 -2.21
N GLU A 92 9.54 -0.05 -1.97
CA GLU A 92 10.22 -0.37 -0.74
C GLU A 92 11.65 -0.79 -1.02
N GLY A 93 12.58 -0.46 -0.14
CA GLY A 93 13.99 -0.79 -0.32
C GLY A 93 14.79 -0.67 0.96
N PRO A 94 16.11 -0.91 0.88
CA PRO A 94 16.99 -0.81 2.04
C PRO A 94 16.96 0.60 2.61
N ALA A 95 16.99 0.70 3.93
CA ALA A 95 17.29 1.93 4.66
C ALA A 95 18.55 1.73 5.49
N ASP A 96 18.98 2.78 6.18
CA ASP A 96 20.14 2.74 7.06
C ASP A 96 19.84 1.88 8.30
N GLY A 97 20.24 0.60 8.23
CA GLY A 97 20.15 -0.36 9.32
C GLY A 97 19.44 -1.66 8.93
N PRO A 98 19.78 -2.80 9.57
CA PRO A 98 19.34 -4.13 9.17
C PRO A 98 17.84 -4.39 9.35
N SER A 99 17.17 -3.61 10.22
CA SER A 99 15.74 -3.73 10.52
C SER A 99 14.93 -2.54 9.99
N ARG A 100 15.48 -1.78 9.05
CA ARG A 100 14.81 -0.62 8.47
C ARG A 100 14.58 -0.79 6.98
N THR A 101 13.39 -0.39 6.55
CA THR A 101 12.99 -0.39 5.14
C THR A 101 12.53 1.01 4.78
N ARG A 102 13.10 1.59 3.73
CA ARG A 102 12.61 2.85 3.19
C ARG A 102 11.39 2.55 2.33
N VAL A 103 10.29 3.23 2.58
CA VAL A 103 9.03 3.10 1.86
C VAL A 103 8.67 4.46 1.28
N ALA A 104 8.32 4.48 0.00
CA ALA A 104 7.77 5.63 -0.70
C ALA A 104 6.47 5.21 -1.38
N VAL A 105 5.39 5.95 -1.12
CA VAL A 105 4.07 5.71 -1.70
C VAL A 105 3.52 7.00 -2.25
N GLU A 106 2.99 6.91 -3.46
CA GLU A 106 2.26 7.98 -4.13
C GLU A 106 0.91 7.42 -4.60
N VAL A 107 -0.16 8.15 -4.30
CA VAL A 107 -1.51 7.83 -4.74
C VAL A 107 -2.07 9.01 -5.54
N THR A 108 -2.42 8.74 -6.78
CA THR A 108 -2.98 9.72 -7.72
C THR A 108 -4.41 9.36 -8.09
N ALA A 109 -5.25 10.37 -8.24
CA ALA A 109 -6.61 10.26 -8.73
C ALA A 109 -6.61 9.79 -10.19
N PRO A 110 -7.72 9.22 -10.70
CA PRO A 110 -7.82 8.85 -12.11
C PRO A 110 -7.62 10.05 -13.06
N THR A 111 -7.93 11.26 -12.60
CA THR A 111 -7.72 12.52 -13.32
C THR A 111 -6.26 13.00 -13.33
N GLY A 112 -5.34 12.27 -12.67
CA GLY A 112 -3.91 12.60 -12.57
C GLY A 112 -3.53 13.50 -11.40
N GLY A 113 -4.48 14.03 -10.64
CA GLY A 113 -4.20 14.83 -9.44
C GLY A 113 -3.62 13.98 -8.31
N LEU A 114 -2.60 14.45 -7.61
CA LEU A 114 -2.08 13.80 -6.40
C LEU A 114 -3.15 13.82 -5.30
N LEU A 115 -3.48 12.65 -4.76
CA LEU A 115 -4.37 12.52 -3.60
C LEU A 115 -3.55 12.62 -2.31
N PHE A 116 -2.48 11.84 -2.21
CA PHE A 116 -1.49 11.94 -1.15
C PHE A 116 -0.20 11.19 -1.54
N SER A 117 0.90 11.56 -0.90
CA SER A 117 2.16 10.83 -0.96
C SER A 117 2.81 10.83 0.41
N TYR A 118 3.56 9.78 0.73
CA TYR A 118 4.42 9.77 1.89
C TYR A 118 5.69 8.97 1.62
N GLU A 119 6.74 9.35 2.33
CA GLU A 119 8.02 8.66 2.29
C GLU A 119 8.59 8.59 3.71
N GLY A 120 9.20 7.46 4.06
CA GLY A 120 9.81 7.29 5.38
C GLY A 120 10.49 5.95 5.57
N ASN A 121 11.09 5.77 6.74
CA ASN A 121 11.68 4.51 7.14
C ASN A 121 10.73 3.77 8.06
N VAL A 122 10.37 2.54 7.69
CA VAL A 122 9.68 1.59 8.56
C VAL A 122 10.75 0.86 9.36
N GLN A 123 10.65 0.93 10.69
CA GLN A 123 11.46 0.11 11.58
C GLN A 123 10.67 -1.14 11.97
N TRP A 124 11.21 -2.30 11.62
CA TRP A 124 10.64 -3.59 12.00
C TRP A 124 11.08 -3.92 13.43
N GLY A 125 10.10 -4.19 14.29
CA GLY A 125 10.32 -4.64 15.66
C GLY A 125 9.33 -5.73 16.01
N GLU A 126 9.67 -6.56 16.99
CA GLU A 126 8.76 -7.54 17.56
C GLU A 126 7.74 -6.82 18.45
N ARG A 127 6.47 -7.24 18.39
CA ARG A 127 5.41 -6.65 19.21
C ARG A 127 5.69 -6.97 20.67
N TRP A 128 5.70 -5.95 21.54
CA TRP A 128 5.73 -6.14 22.99
C TRP A 128 4.55 -7.00 23.43
N SER A 129 4.87 -8.06 24.18
CA SER A 129 3.95 -9.01 24.81
C SER A 129 2.97 -8.34 25.75
#